data_AF-A0A353BSZ4-F1
#
_entry.id   AF-A0A353BSZ4-F1
#
_cell.length_a   1.000
_cell.length_b   1.000
_cell.length_c   1.000
_cell.angle_alpha   90.00
_cell.angle_beta   90.00
_cell.angle_gamma   90.00
#
_symmetry.space_group_name_H-M   'P 1'
#
loop_
_entity.id
_entity.type
_entity.pdbx_description
1 polymer ?
#
loop_
_entity_poly.entity_id
_entity_poly.type
_entity_poly.pdbx_seq_one_letter_code
_entity_poly.pdbx_strand_id
1 'polypeptide(L)'
;HGRGFSVVADEVRALAEQSTNSAIQIVALINDIRSETLTAVDAMELGTQSVDEGSKLVLSARQTFNDITQSVNQTVNTIHEIAAASEEQAASSEEMTGTMETVAAISKQNVSSANQVATASKEQRINMENLSMAAAQLEQMADNLTSMVGRFKVKTDFRRCWRVIDCNHVSCPAYQSKEEKCWIIPETLCPDGVSNGSVAEKAAMCHQCEVFKINNKH
;
A
#
# COMPACT_ATOMS: atom_id res chain seq x y z
N HIS A 1 153.54 -16.28 0.01
CA HIS A 1 152.25 -16.45 -0.69
C HIS A 1 151.12 -16.60 0.33
N GLY A 2 150.62 -15.51 0.93
CA GLY A 2 149.61 -15.63 2.01
C GLY A 2 148.76 -14.39 2.30
N ARG A 3 149.27 -13.18 2.00
CA ARG A 3 148.49 -11.94 2.23
C ARG A 3 147.31 -11.76 1.26
N GLY A 4 147.45 -12.16 -0.02
CA GLY A 4 146.35 -12.08 -0.99
C GLY A 4 145.22 -13.09 -0.74
N PHE A 5 145.56 -14.32 -0.30
CA PHE A 5 144.56 -15.33 0.05
C PHE A 5 143.80 -15.00 1.34
N SER A 6 144.44 -14.34 2.31
CA SER A 6 143.76 -13.85 3.53
C SER A 6 142.71 -12.79 3.19
N VAL A 7 143.03 -11.83 2.34
CA VAL A 7 142.09 -10.76 1.93
C VAL A 7 140.91 -11.34 1.14
N VAL A 8 141.17 -12.30 0.24
CA VAL A 8 140.09 -12.98 -0.50
C VAL A 8 139.22 -13.84 0.44
N ALA A 9 139.81 -14.49 1.45
CA ALA A 9 139.04 -15.27 2.43
C ALA A 9 138.16 -14.38 3.32
N ASP A 10 138.64 -13.21 3.74
CA ASP A 10 137.86 -12.24 4.51
C ASP A 10 136.71 -11.65 3.67
N GLU A 11 136.94 -11.37 2.38
CA GLU A 11 135.91 -10.89 1.46
C GLU A 11 134.83 -11.95 1.17
N VAL A 12 135.24 -13.22 0.98
CA VAL A 12 134.30 -14.35 0.84
C VAL A 12 133.50 -14.57 2.13
N ARG A 13 134.11 -14.39 3.30
CA ARG A 13 133.42 -14.47 4.60
C ARG A 13 132.39 -13.35 4.75
N ALA A 14 132.74 -12.12 4.37
CA ALA A 14 131.83 -10.97 4.39
C ALA A 14 130.64 -11.15 3.43
N LEU A 15 130.89 -11.62 2.19
CA LEU A 15 129.84 -11.93 1.21
C LEU A 15 128.92 -13.08 1.66
N ALA A 16 129.48 -14.08 2.34
CA ALA A 16 128.71 -15.19 2.91
C ALA A 16 127.83 -14.73 4.10
N GLU A 17 128.36 -13.91 5.01
CA GLU A 17 127.59 -13.28 6.09
C GLU A 17 126.48 -12.37 5.52
N GLN A 18 126.78 -11.59 4.49
CA GLN A 18 125.80 -10.75 3.80
C GLN A 18 124.70 -11.58 3.12
N SER A 19 125.06 -12.64 2.39
CA SER A 19 124.08 -13.57 1.78
C SER A 19 123.21 -14.24 2.83
N THR A 20 123.79 -14.62 3.97
CA THR A 20 123.06 -15.23 5.08
C THR A 20 122.04 -14.23 5.67
N ASN A 21 122.45 -12.98 5.88
CA ASN A 21 121.55 -11.92 6.38
C ASN A 21 120.43 -11.61 5.38
N SER A 22 120.73 -11.55 4.07
CA SER A 22 119.70 -11.40 3.03
C SER A 22 118.73 -12.59 3.00
N ALA A 23 119.21 -13.82 3.16
CA ALA A 23 118.35 -14.99 3.25
C ALA A 23 117.41 -14.93 4.47
N ILE A 24 117.91 -14.48 5.62
CA ILE A 24 117.08 -14.26 6.83
C ILE A 24 115.98 -13.22 6.57
N GLN A 25 116.32 -12.10 5.91
CA GLN A 25 115.34 -11.07 5.54
C GLN A 25 114.28 -11.61 4.56
N ILE A 26 114.68 -12.42 3.57
CA ILE A 26 113.73 -13.06 2.64
C ILE A 26 112.78 -13.99 3.40
N VAL A 27 113.28 -14.78 4.35
CA VAL A 27 112.44 -15.67 5.19
C VAL A 27 111.43 -14.85 6.00
N ALA A 28 111.84 -13.73 6.59
CA ALA A 28 110.93 -12.83 7.30
C ALA A 28 109.83 -12.29 6.37
N LEU A 29 110.21 -11.78 5.19
CA LEU A 29 109.26 -11.26 4.20
C LEU A 29 108.26 -12.33 3.72
N ILE A 30 108.72 -13.57 3.51
CA ILE A 30 107.85 -14.69 3.13
C ILE A 30 106.85 -15.01 4.24
N ASN A 31 107.27 -14.96 5.51
CA ASN A 31 106.37 -15.18 6.64
C ASN A 31 105.31 -14.07 6.74
N ASP A 32 105.70 -12.82 6.52
CA ASP A 32 104.78 -11.68 6.51
C ASP A 32 103.75 -11.81 5.38
N ILE A 33 104.21 -12.10 4.14
CA ILE A 33 103.33 -12.34 2.98
C ILE A 33 102.37 -13.50 3.27
N ARG A 34 102.86 -14.58 3.89
CA ARG A 34 102.00 -15.72 4.27
C ARG A 34 100.94 -15.29 5.28
N SER A 35 101.30 -14.49 6.28
CA SER A 35 100.37 -13.98 7.28
C SER A 35 99.30 -13.07 6.67
N GLU A 36 99.69 -12.15 5.77
CA GLU A 36 98.75 -11.29 5.05
C GLU A 36 97.83 -12.11 4.13
N THR A 37 98.37 -13.14 3.46
CA THR A 37 97.58 -14.03 2.60
C THR A 37 96.51 -14.78 3.41
N LEU A 38 96.84 -15.27 4.61
CA LEU A 38 95.86 -15.91 5.49
C LEU A 38 94.77 -14.92 5.92
N THR A 39 95.15 -13.70 6.31
CA THR A 39 94.18 -12.63 6.63
C THR A 39 93.25 -12.31 5.44
N ALA A 40 93.78 -12.29 4.22
CA ALA A 40 92.99 -12.06 3.01
C ALA A 40 92.00 -13.21 2.73
N VAL A 41 92.39 -14.46 2.99
CA VAL A 41 91.51 -15.62 2.89
C VAL A 41 90.37 -15.53 3.90
N ASP A 42 90.66 -15.22 5.16
CA ASP A 42 89.64 -15.05 6.20
C ASP A 42 88.65 -13.92 5.84
N ALA A 43 89.15 -12.80 5.31
CA ALA A 43 88.31 -11.70 4.85
C ALA A 43 87.42 -12.10 3.65
N MET A 44 87.94 -12.91 2.72
CA MET A 44 87.15 -13.45 1.61
C MET A 44 86.07 -14.43 2.07
N GLU A 45 86.35 -15.25 3.07
CA GLU A 45 85.38 -16.19 3.64
C GLU A 45 84.22 -15.45 4.32
N LEU A 46 84.54 -14.42 5.13
CA LEU A 46 83.55 -13.50 5.71
C LEU A 46 82.74 -12.75 4.64
N GLY A 47 83.41 -12.29 3.57
CA GLY A 47 82.75 -11.64 2.43
C GLY A 47 81.77 -12.58 1.74
N THR A 48 82.16 -13.84 1.55
CA THR A 48 81.31 -14.87 0.94
C THR A 48 80.08 -15.16 1.80
N GLN A 49 80.24 -15.26 3.12
CA GLN A 49 79.12 -15.43 4.04
C GLN A 49 78.17 -14.24 4.00
N SER A 50 78.70 -13.01 3.99
CA SER A 50 77.90 -11.79 3.91
C SER A 50 77.06 -11.71 2.61
N VAL A 51 77.64 -12.17 1.49
CA VAL A 51 76.92 -12.25 0.21
C VAL A 51 75.82 -13.31 0.24
N ASP A 52 76.05 -14.47 0.86
CA ASP A 52 75.02 -15.51 1.02
C ASP A 52 73.83 -15.03 1.88
N GLU A 53 74.12 -14.36 2.99
CA GLU A 53 73.10 -13.74 3.85
C GLU A 53 72.33 -12.64 3.10
N GLY A 54 73.03 -11.79 2.35
CA GLY A 54 72.42 -10.79 1.48
C GLY A 54 71.50 -11.40 0.42
N SER A 55 71.92 -12.50 -0.20
CA SER A 55 71.12 -13.24 -1.19
C SER A 55 69.82 -13.77 -0.58
N LYS A 56 69.89 -14.35 0.63
CA LYS A 56 68.70 -14.82 1.38
C LYS A 56 67.73 -13.68 1.68
N LEU A 57 68.24 -12.51 2.09
CA LEU A 57 67.41 -11.33 2.34
C LEU A 57 66.71 -10.83 1.07
N VAL A 58 67.41 -10.80 -0.07
CA VAL A 58 66.82 -10.42 -1.36
C VAL A 58 65.71 -11.39 -1.78
N LEU A 59 65.91 -12.69 -1.58
CA LEU A 59 64.87 -13.70 -1.86
C LEU A 59 63.64 -13.51 -0.99
N SER A 60 63.82 -13.21 0.30
CA SER A 60 62.73 -12.89 1.22
C SER A 60 61.99 -11.62 0.80
N ALA A 61 62.71 -10.55 0.47
CA ALA A 61 62.12 -9.31 -0.03
C ALA A 61 61.30 -9.54 -1.31
N ARG A 62 61.81 -10.37 -2.24
CA ARG A 62 61.07 -10.75 -3.45
C ARG A 62 59.75 -11.45 -3.12
N GLN A 63 59.74 -12.35 -2.14
CA GLN A 63 58.51 -13.03 -1.71
C GLN A 63 57.51 -12.01 -1.16
N THR A 64 57.94 -11.12 -0.26
CA THR A 64 57.09 -10.07 0.30
C THR A 64 56.49 -9.17 -0.80
N PHE A 65 57.27 -8.79 -1.81
CA PHE A 65 56.75 -7.99 -2.93
C PHE A 65 55.74 -8.76 -3.80
N ASN A 66 55.89 -10.07 -3.95
CA ASN A 66 54.88 -10.89 -4.62
C ASN A 66 53.56 -10.92 -3.82
N ASP A 67 53.65 -11.08 -2.50
CA ASP A 67 52.47 -11.11 -1.62
C ASP A 67 51.75 -9.74 -1.63
N ILE A 68 52.50 -8.64 -1.63
CA ILE A 68 51.97 -7.28 -1.80
C ILE A 68 51.24 -7.16 -3.14
N THR A 69 51.86 -7.63 -4.23
CA THR A 69 51.26 -7.56 -5.57
C THR A 69 49.95 -8.35 -5.64
N GLN A 70 49.92 -9.54 -5.03
CA GLN A 70 48.70 -10.35 -4.94
C GLN A 70 47.60 -9.63 -4.14
N SER A 71 47.96 -9.02 -3.01
CA SER A 71 47.02 -8.29 -2.16
C SER A 71 46.44 -7.05 -2.87
N VAL A 72 47.27 -6.35 -3.65
CA VAL A 72 46.84 -5.22 -4.49
C VAL A 72 45.86 -5.71 -5.57
N ASN A 73 46.15 -6.82 -6.25
CA ASN A 73 45.24 -7.38 -7.26
C ASN A 73 43.89 -7.80 -6.65
N GLN A 74 43.89 -8.39 -5.45
CA GLN A 74 42.65 -8.69 -4.72
C GLN A 74 41.86 -7.43 -4.40
N THR A 75 42.54 -6.38 -3.93
CA THR A 75 41.90 -5.08 -3.63
C THR A 75 41.24 -4.49 -4.88
N VAL A 76 41.92 -4.56 -6.04
CA VAL A 76 41.36 -4.08 -7.32
C VAL A 76 40.11 -4.88 -7.70
N ASN A 77 40.10 -6.20 -7.53
CA ASN A 77 38.92 -7.02 -7.80
C ASN A 77 37.73 -6.65 -6.90
N THR A 78 37.98 -6.45 -5.61
CA THR A 78 36.93 -6.02 -4.66
C THR A 78 36.39 -4.64 -5.03
N ILE A 79 37.24 -3.71 -5.51
CA ILE A 79 36.77 -2.41 -6.00
C ILE A 79 35.83 -2.57 -7.20
N HIS A 80 36.12 -3.49 -8.13
CA HIS A 80 35.22 -3.79 -9.25
C HIS A 80 33.87 -4.36 -8.79
N GLU A 81 33.87 -5.27 -7.80
CA GLU A 81 32.64 -5.81 -7.22
C GLU A 81 31.81 -4.70 -6.53
N ILE A 82 32.46 -3.81 -5.78
CA ILE A 82 31.80 -2.65 -5.15
C ILE A 82 31.19 -1.72 -6.20
N ALA A 83 31.91 -1.45 -7.29
CA ALA A 83 31.41 -0.61 -8.37
C ALA A 83 30.15 -1.21 -9.00
N ALA A 84 30.18 -2.52 -9.32
CA ALA A 84 29.02 -3.22 -9.87
C ALA A 84 27.81 -3.19 -8.91
N ALA A 85 28.04 -3.46 -7.61
CA ALA A 85 26.99 -3.38 -6.60
C ALA A 85 26.42 -1.95 -6.44
N SER A 86 27.26 -0.93 -6.60
CA SER A 86 26.83 0.47 -6.54
C SER A 86 25.95 0.85 -7.74
N GLU A 87 26.27 0.34 -8.94
CA GLU A 87 25.44 0.51 -10.14
C GLU A 87 24.06 -0.16 -9.97
N GLU A 88 24.02 -1.37 -9.42
CA GLU A 88 22.76 -2.07 -9.13
C GLU A 88 21.92 -1.31 -8.08
N GLN A 89 22.55 -0.78 -7.03
CA GLN A 89 21.87 0.06 -6.03
C GLN A 89 21.30 1.35 -6.62
N ALA A 90 22.03 1.98 -7.56
CA ALA A 90 21.55 3.17 -8.25
C ALA A 90 20.29 2.85 -9.09
N ALA A 91 20.33 1.77 -9.88
CA ALA A 91 19.19 1.32 -10.67
C ALA A 91 17.96 0.99 -9.80
N SER A 92 18.17 0.29 -8.68
CA SER A 92 17.09 -0.02 -7.73
C SER A 92 16.50 1.24 -7.07
N SER A 93 17.33 2.25 -6.81
CA SER A 93 16.87 3.53 -6.25
C SER A 93 16.02 4.32 -7.25
N GLU A 94 16.35 4.26 -8.55
CA GLU A 94 15.53 4.84 -9.62
C GLU A 94 14.17 4.14 -9.74
N GLU A 95 14.16 2.80 -9.71
CA GLU A 95 12.92 2.02 -9.73
C GLU A 95 12.02 2.33 -8.51
N MET A 96 12.62 2.44 -7.33
CA MET A 96 11.90 2.83 -6.11
C MET A 96 11.27 4.21 -6.26
N THR A 97 11.99 5.16 -6.85
CA THR A 97 11.49 6.52 -7.11
C THR A 97 10.26 6.48 -8.02
N GLY A 98 10.32 5.75 -9.14
CA GLY A 98 9.16 5.59 -10.04
C GLY A 98 7.97 4.89 -9.38
N THR A 99 8.24 3.92 -8.51
CA THR A 99 7.20 3.26 -7.70
C THR A 99 6.52 4.27 -6.76
N MET A 100 7.29 5.14 -6.10
CA MET A 100 6.75 6.17 -5.20
C MET A 100 5.92 7.21 -5.94
N GLU A 101 6.30 7.60 -7.16
CA GLU A 101 5.48 8.45 -8.02
C GLU A 101 4.14 7.80 -8.35
N THR A 102 4.13 6.50 -8.64
CA THR A 102 2.92 5.72 -8.89
C THR A 102 2.02 5.68 -7.65
N VAL A 103 2.59 5.45 -6.45
CA VAL A 103 1.85 5.48 -5.18
C VAL A 103 1.26 6.86 -4.90
N ALA A 104 1.99 7.93 -5.19
CA ALA A 104 1.50 9.30 -5.06
C ALA A 104 0.32 9.57 -6.00
N ALA A 105 0.40 9.10 -7.26
CA ALA A 105 -0.68 9.21 -8.23
C ALA A 105 -1.94 8.46 -7.77
N ILE A 106 -1.81 7.22 -7.30
CA ILE A 106 -2.91 6.42 -6.76
C ILE A 106 -3.53 7.12 -5.54
N SER A 107 -2.71 7.65 -4.64
CA SER A 107 -3.18 8.37 -3.45
C SER A 107 -4.01 9.60 -3.83
N LYS A 108 -3.57 10.35 -4.85
CA LYS A 108 -4.33 11.49 -5.39
C LYS A 108 -5.66 11.06 -6.01
N GLN A 109 -5.67 9.94 -6.74
CA GLN A 109 -6.90 9.37 -7.29
C GLN A 109 -7.87 8.92 -6.19
N ASN A 110 -7.37 8.33 -5.11
CA ASN A 110 -8.17 7.92 -3.96
C ASN A 110 -8.83 9.13 -3.29
N VAL A 111 -8.10 10.24 -3.10
CA VAL A 111 -8.68 11.49 -2.58
C VAL A 111 -9.79 12.01 -3.50
N SER A 112 -9.58 12.01 -4.81
CA SER A 112 -10.62 12.41 -5.77
C SER A 112 -11.86 11.52 -5.67
N SER A 113 -11.66 10.20 -5.58
CA SER A 113 -12.75 9.22 -5.47
C SER A 113 -13.52 9.38 -4.15
N ALA A 114 -12.82 9.61 -3.04
CA ALA A 114 -13.43 9.90 -1.75
C ALA A 114 -14.29 11.19 -1.79
N ASN A 115 -13.81 12.23 -2.48
CA ASN A 115 -14.58 13.45 -2.68
C ASN A 115 -15.85 13.21 -3.53
N GLN A 116 -15.76 12.39 -4.59
CA GLN A 116 -16.93 12.01 -5.38
C GLN A 116 -17.95 11.24 -4.55
N VAL A 117 -17.50 10.29 -3.74
CA VAL A 117 -18.37 9.53 -2.82
C VAL A 117 -19.02 10.45 -1.79
N ALA A 118 -18.29 11.41 -1.23
CA ALA A 118 -18.84 12.37 -0.28
C ALA A 118 -19.93 13.25 -0.92
N THR A 119 -19.71 13.71 -2.16
CA THR A 119 -20.71 14.47 -2.93
C THR A 119 -21.94 13.62 -3.22
N ALA A 120 -21.76 12.39 -3.72
CA ALA A 120 -22.87 11.47 -3.98
C ALA A 120 -23.67 11.16 -2.71
N SER A 121 -23.00 10.98 -1.56
CA SER A 121 -23.66 10.78 -0.27
C SER A 121 -24.47 12.00 0.16
N LYS A 122 -23.98 13.21 -0.13
CA LYS A 122 -24.70 14.47 0.14
C LYS A 122 -25.96 14.59 -0.72
N GLU A 123 -25.86 14.26 -2.00
CA GLU A 123 -27.01 14.23 -2.92
C GLU A 123 -28.02 13.16 -2.50
N GLN A 124 -27.56 11.97 -2.14
CA GLN A 124 -28.40 10.90 -1.63
C GLN A 124 -29.18 11.33 -0.38
N ARG A 125 -28.54 12.03 0.56
CA ARG A 125 -29.22 12.59 1.75
C ARG A 125 -30.35 13.55 1.35
N ILE A 126 -30.11 14.44 0.39
CA ILE A 126 -31.13 15.38 -0.11
C ILE A 126 -32.31 14.62 -0.73
N ASN A 127 -32.03 13.58 -1.53
CA ASN A 127 -33.07 12.75 -2.12
C ASN A 127 -33.90 12.01 -1.06
N MET A 128 -33.27 11.53 0.02
CA MET A 128 -33.97 10.91 1.15
C MET A 128 -34.84 11.91 1.91
N GLU A 129 -34.39 13.16 2.08
CA GLU A 129 -35.19 14.24 2.68
C GLU A 129 -36.44 14.53 1.82
N ASN A 130 -36.27 14.67 0.50
CA ASN A 130 -37.38 14.86 -0.43
C ASN A 130 -38.36 13.68 -0.41
N LEU A 131 -37.86 12.44 -0.35
CA LEU A 131 -38.69 11.24 -0.27
C LEU A 131 -39.51 11.21 1.03
N SER A 132 -38.90 11.58 2.16
CA SER A 132 -39.60 11.69 3.45
C SER A 132 -40.71 12.74 3.40
N MET A 133 -40.43 13.92 2.80
CA MET A 133 -41.44 14.96 2.59
C MET A 133 -42.60 14.47 1.71
N ALA A 134 -42.30 13.76 0.62
CA ALA A 134 -43.32 13.20 -0.26
C ALA A 134 -44.17 12.13 0.45
N ALA A 135 -43.56 11.28 1.27
CA ALA A 135 -44.29 10.30 2.08
C ALA A 135 -45.25 10.97 3.07
N ALA A 136 -44.80 12.03 3.77
CA ALA A 136 -45.64 12.81 4.67
C ALA A 136 -46.81 13.50 3.94
N GLN A 137 -46.59 14.00 2.73
CA GLN A 137 -47.66 14.55 1.89
C GLN A 137 -48.68 13.50 1.48
N LEU A 138 -48.24 12.29 1.11
CA LEU A 138 -49.12 11.18 0.78
C LEU A 138 -49.96 10.73 1.98
N GLU A 139 -49.36 10.68 3.18
CA GLU A 139 -50.07 10.39 4.43
C GLU A 139 -51.17 11.44 4.69
N GLN A 140 -50.83 12.73 4.59
CA GLN A 140 -51.80 13.81 4.76
C GLN A 140 -52.94 13.73 3.73
N MET A 141 -52.64 13.36 2.48
CA MET A 141 -53.64 13.20 1.44
C MET A 141 -54.57 12.00 1.72
N ALA A 142 -54.04 10.89 2.23
CA ALA A 142 -54.82 9.73 2.65
C ALA A 142 -55.75 10.05 3.84
N ASP A 143 -55.27 10.83 4.82
CA ASP A 143 -56.07 11.32 5.95
C ASP A 143 -57.22 12.22 5.48
N ASN A 144 -56.93 13.15 4.57
CA ASN A 144 -57.95 14.02 3.98
C ASN A 144 -59.03 13.22 3.23
N LEU A 145 -58.63 12.22 2.44
CA LEU A 145 -59.56 11.33 1.75
C LEU A 145 -60.42 10.53 2.74
N THR A 146 -59.81 9.98 3.79
CA THR A 146 -60.51 9.24 4.85
C THR A 146 -61.54 10.12 5.56
N SER A 147 -61.17 11.36 5.89
CA SER A 147 -62.07 12.35 6.49
C SER A 147 -63.25 12.71 5.58
N MET A 148 -63.00 12.91 4.28
CA MET A 148 -64.06 13.18 3.31
C MET A 148 -65.04 12.01 3.19
N VAL A 149 -64.55 10.77 3.15
CA VAL A 149 -65.40 9.57 3.14
C VAL A 149 -66.20 9.45 4.44
N GLY A 150 -65.60 9.72 5.61
CA GLY A 150 -66.28 9.69 6.91
C GLY A 150 -67.44 10.68 7.06
N ARG A 151 -67.45 11.76 6.27
CA ARG A 151 -68.58 12.72 6.23
C ARG A 151 -69.82 12.16 5.53
N PHE A 152 -69.66 11.14 4.67
CA PHE A 152 -70.79 10.44 4.07
C PHE A 152 -71.39 9.45 5.09
N LYS A 153 -72.15 9.96 6.06
CA LYS A 153 -73.03 9.14 6.90
C LYS A 153 -74.18 8.60 6.06
N VAL A 154 -73.99 7.43 5.45
CA VAL A 154 -75.09 6.62 4.92
C VAL A 154 -75.79 6.00 6.12
N LYS A 155 -77.08 6.31 6.36
CA LYS A 155 -77.89 5.52 7.28
C LYS A 155 -78.03 4.11 6.69
N THR A 156 -77.18 3.18 7.13
CA THR A 156 -77.14 1.79 6.66
C THR A 156 -78.48 1.06 6.82
N ASP A 157 -79.28 1.48 7.80
CA ASP A 157 -80.55 0.83 8.13
C ASP A 157 -81.77 1.50 7.46
N PHE A 158 -81.56 2.59 6.72
CA PHE A 158 -82.66 3.22 5.98
C PHE A 158 -82.97 2.42 4.69
N ARG A 159 -84.11 1.74 4.67
CA ARG A 159 -84.65 1.04 3.51
C ARG A 159 -85.50 1.98 2.65
N ARG A 160 -85.05 2.24 1.43
CA ARG A 160 -85.82 3.02 0.45
C ARG A 160 -87.07 2.26 0.03
N CYS A 161 -88.17 2.97 -0.15
CA CYS A 161 -89.48 2.34 -0.31
C CYS A 161 -89.60 1.48 -1.56
N TRP A 162 -88.96 1.86 -2.67
CA TRP A 162 -88.98 1.05 -3.88
C TRP A 162 -88.21 -0.27 -3.77
N ARG A 163 -87.27 -0.37 -2.83
CA ARG A 163 -86.55 -1.62 -2.57
C ARG A 163 -87.36 -2.60 -1.71
N VAL A 164 -88.27 -2.09 -0.88
CA VAL A 164 -89.13 -2.92 -0.02
C VAL A 164 -90.42 -3.31 -0.76
N ILE A 165 -91.00 -2.36 -1.52
CA ILE A 165 -92.24 -2.56 -2.29
C ILE A 165 -91.96 -3.22 -3.66
N ASP A 166 -90.69 -3.35 -4.04
CA ASP A 166 -90.24 -3.91 -5.33
C ASP A 166 -90.91 -3.23 -6.54
N CYS A 167 -90.93 -1.90 -6.53
CA CYS A 167 -91.49 -1.06 -7.60
C CYS A 167 -90.37 -0.38 -8.42
N ASN A 168 -90.65 -0.06 -9.69
CA ASN A 168 -89.67 0.55 -10.60
C ASN A 168 -89.93 2.06 -10.80
N HIS A 169 -89.11 2.72 -11.62
CA HIS A 169 -89.19 4.17 -11.84
C HIS A 169 -90.49 4.66 -12.51
N VAL A 170 -91.26 3.76 -13.13
CA VAL A 170 -92.54 4.06 -13.79
C VAL A 170 -93.70 3.89 -12.82
N SER A 171 -93.66 2.84 -11.98
CA SER A 171 -94.75 2.50 -11.06
C SER A 171 -94.63 3.13 -9.67
N CYS A 172 -93.55 3.87 -9.39
CA CYS A 172 -93.26 4.36 -8.05
C CYS A 172 -92.90 5.85 -8.02
N PRO A 173 -93.83 6.73 -7.56
CA PRO A 173 -93.56 8.17 -7.40
C PRO A 173 -92.37 8.46 -6.48
N ALA A 174 -92.07 7.56 -5.54
CA ALA A 174 -90.93 7.67 -4.64
C ALA A 174 -89.57 7.60 -5.36
N TYR A 175 -89.48 6.93 -6.51
CA TYR A 175 -88.21 6.70 -7.20
C TYR A 175 -87.59 7.99 -7.75
N GLN A 176 -88.43 8.98 -8.09
CA GLN A 176 -88.01 10.26 -8.69
C GLN A 176 -87.99 11.43 -7.69
N SER A 177 -88.35 11.18 -6.43
CA SER A 177 -88.40 12.20 -5.40
C SER A 177 -87.02 12.52 -4.82
N LYS A 178 -86.80 13.78 -4.45
CA LYS A 178 -85.63 14.21 -3.67
C LYS A 178 -85.71 13.78 -2.20
N GLU A 179 -86.91 13.45 -1.73
CA GLU A 179 -87.16 12.98 -0.37
C GLU A 179 -87.13 11.45 -0.34
N GLU A 180 -86.37 10.88 0.60
CA GLU A 180 -86.16 9.43 0.70
C GLU A 180 -87.25 8.73 1.51
N LYS A 181 -87.92 9.47 2.41
CA LYS A 181 -89.05 9.00 3.21
C LYS A 181 -90.32 8.98 2.38
N CYS A 182 -90.68 7.85 1.79
CA CYS A 182 -91.87 7.80 0.92
C CYS A 182 -93.19 8.19 1.58
N TRP A 183 -93.28 8.13 2.91
CA TRP A 183 -94.46 8.54 3.67
C TRP A 183 -94.69 10.06 3.73
N ILE A 184 -93.77 10.88 3.20
CA ILE A 184 -93.94 12.33 3.04
C ILE A 184 -93.90 12.77 1.57
N ILE A 185 -93.97 11.81 0.64
CA ILE A 185 -94.09 12.08 -0.79
C ILE A 185 -95.59 12.02 -1.15
N PRO A 186 -96.13 13.00 -1.89
CA PRO A 186 -97.47 12.89 -2.46
C PRO A 186 -97.60 11.67 -3.40
N GLU A 187 -98.81 11.16 -3.61
CA GLU A 187 -99.13 10.07 -4.56
C GLU A 187 -98.47 8.66 -4.38
N THR A 188 -97.49 8.47 -3.48
CA THR A 188 -96.98 7.15 -2.98
C THR A 188 -97.95 6.36 -2.07
N LEU A 189 -97.94 5.02 -2.11
CA LEU A 189 -98.77 4.16 -1.23
C LEU A 189 -98.10 2.88 -0.75
N CYS A 190 -98.67 2.29 0.30
CA CYS A 190 -98.42 0.93 0.79
C CYS A 190 -99.37 -0.07 0.08
N PRO A 191 -99.10 -1.39 0.11
CA PRO A 191 -99.45 -2.38 -0.92
C PRO A 191 -100.93 -2.55 -1.33
N ASP A 192 -101.89 -1.97 -0.60
CA ASP A 192 -103.32 -2.15 -0.85
C ASP A 192 -103.90 -1.21 -1.94
N GLY A 193 -103.05 -0.41 -2.60
CA GLY A 193 -103.25 -0.01 -4.00
C GLY A 193 -104.30 1.05 -4.35
N VAL A 194 -104.89 1.81 -3.42
CA VAL A 194 -105.82 2.91 -3.75
C VAL A 194 -105.22 4.28 -3.41
N SER A 195 -104.79 5.07 -4.41
CA SER A 195 -104.18 6.40 -4.21
C SER A 195 -105.10 7.49 -4.69
N ASN A 196 -105.23 8.57 -3.91
CA ASN A 196 -105.06 9.93 -4.43
C ASN A 196 -105.37 10.93 -3.32
N GLY A 197 -104.34 11.36 -2.60
CA GLY A 197 -104.48 12.35 -1.54
C GLY A 197 -103.17 13.07 -1.23
N SER A 198 -103.32 14.20 -0.53
CA SER A 198 -102.26 15.01 0.08
C SER A 198 -101.45 14.20 1.10
N VAL A 199 -100.25 14.67 1.44
CA VAL A 199 -99.43 14.08 2.51
C VAL A 199 -100.20 13.98 3.84
N ALA A 200 -101.11 14.93 4.10
CA ALA A 200 -101.94 14.97 5.31
C ALA A 200 -102.92 13.77 5.39
N GLU A 201 -103.51 13.35 4.27
CA GLU A 201 -104.44 12.22 4.23
C GLU A 201 -103.70 10.89 4.44
N LYS A 202 -102.45 10.78 3.96
CA LYS A 202 -101.61 9.59 4.13
C LYS A 202 -101.04 9.47 5.54
N ALA A 203 -100.74 10.59 6.19
CA ALA A 203 -100.08 10.64 7.49
C ALA A 203 -100.77 9.74 8.54
N ALA A 204 -102.10 9.63 8.49
CA ALA A 204 -102.88 8.79 9.40
C ALA A 204 -102.60 7.28 9.26
N MET A 205 -102.18 6.80 8.09
CA MET A 205 -101.96 5.37 7.79
C MET A 205 -100.48 4.99 7.68
N CYS A 206 -99.55 5.96 7.75
CA CYS A 206 -98.11 5.74 7.60
C CYS A 206 -97.56 4.68 8.58
N HIS A 207 -98.07 4.62 9.81
CA HIS A 207 -97.64 3.65 10.82
C HIS A 207 -97.92 2.19 10.43
N GLN A 208 -98.86 1.92 9.52
CA GLN A 208 -99.17 0.58 9.07
C GLN A 208 -98.21 0.11 7.97
N CYS A 209 -97.53 1.04 7.29
CA CYS A 209 -96.62 0.77 6.19
C CYS A 209 -95.36 0.03 6.64
N GLU A 210 -95.01 -1.04 5.93
CA GLU A 210 -93.82 -1.83 6.22
C GLU A 210 -92.54 -1.00 6.18
N VAL A 211 -92.41 -0.11 5.18
CA VAL A 211 -91.22 0.74 5.06
C VAL A 211 -91.09 1.75 6.18
N PHE A 212 -92.21 2.32 6.64
CA PHE A 212 -92.23 3.21 7.79
C PHE A 212 -91.80 2.47 9.06
N LYS A 213 -92.32 1.25 9.27
CA LYS A 213 -91.93 0.40 10.40
C LYS A 213 -90.45 0.02 10.34
N ILE A 214 -89.91 -0.34 9.17
CA ILE A 214 -88.50 -0.71 9.05
C ILE A 214 -87.58 0.49 9.37
N ASN A 215 -87.91 1.68 8.86
CA ASN A 215 -87.05 2.85 8.99
C ASN A 215 -87.21 3.63 10.31
N ASN A 216 -88.28 3.37 11.07
CA ASN A 216 -88.57 4.02 12.36
C ASN A 216 -88.73 3.01 13.51
N LYS A 217 -88.34 1.74 13.32
CA LYS A 217 -88.05 0.83 14.42
C LYS A 217 -86.80 1.37 15.12
N HIS A 218 -86.98 1.90 16.33
CA HIS A 218 -85.88 2.10 17.26
C HIS A 218 -85.39 0.74 17.75
#